data_AF-X0T2V5-F1
#
_entry.id   AF-X0T2V5-F1
#
_cell.length_a   1.000
_cell.length_b   1.000
_cell.length_c   1.000
_cell.angle_alpha   90.00
_cell.angle_beta   90.00
_cell.angle_gamma   90.00
#
_symmetry.space_group_name_H-M   'P 1'
#
loop_
_entity.id
_entity.type
_entity.pdbx_description
1 polymer ?
#
loop_
_entity_poly.entity_id
_entity_poly.type
_entity_poly.pdbx_seq_one_letter_code
_entity_poly.pdbx_strand_id
1 'polypeptide(L)' 'MELNNRMKAILTAVVHRYITTAEPVSSGIIAQKYNLNLSTATIRHEMYLLEKNDYLWQPHTSSGRIPTDSGYR' A
#
# COMPACT_ATOMS: atom_id res chain seq x y z
N MET A 1 10.12 12.32 -5.52
CA MET A 1 9.62 12.39 -4.13
C MET A 1 10.45 11.43 -3.30
N GLU A 2 10.97 11.83 -2.15
CA GLU A 2 11.60 10.85 -1.24
C GLU A 2 10.52 10.06 -0.51
N LEU A 3 10.61 8.73 -0.61
CA LEU A 3 9.80 7.82 0.19
C LEU A 3 10.27 7.89 1.64
N ASN A 4 9.41 8.44 2.51
CA ASN A 4 9.66 8.40 3.95
C ASN A 4 9.61 6.94 4.47
N ASN A 5 10.21 6.67 5.63
CA ASN A 5 10.31 5.31 6.18
C ASN A 5 8.93 4.63 6.36
N ARG A 6 7.89 5.42 6.64
CA ARG A 6 6.51 4.92 6.79
C ARG A 6 5.93 4.46 5.45
N MET A 7 6.07 5.26 4.40
CA MET A 7 5.63 4.92 3.04
C MET A 7 6.37 3.69 2.52
N LYS A 8 7.68 3.58 2.77
CA LYS A 8 8.45 2.37 2.44
C LYS A 8 7.88 1.14 3.14
N ALA A 9 7.64 1.22 4.45
CA ALA A 9 7.07 0.11 5.21
C ALA A 9 5.67 -0.30 4.69
N ILE A 10 4.83 0.68 4.36
CA ILE A 10 3.50 0.42 3.78
C ILE A 10 3.62 -0.21 2.38
N LEU A 11 4.49 0.31 1.51
CA LEU A 11 4.70 -0.22 0.17
C LEU A 11 5.19 -1.67 0.23
N THR A 12 6.21 -1.96 1.05
CA THR A 12 6.72 -3.31 1.27
C THR A 12 5.63 -4.25 1.78
N ALA A 13 4.81 -3.80 2.73
CA ALA A 13 3.70 -4.58 3.27
C ALA A 13 2.63 -4.91 2.22
N VAL A 14 2.32 -3.95 1.35
CA VAL A 14 1.38 -4.12 0.22
C VAL A 14 1.94 -5.08 -0.80
N VAL A 15 3.20 -4.90 -1.23
CA VAL A 15 3.89 -5.79 -2.15
C VAL A 15 3.90 -7.21 -1.63
N HIS A 16 4.37 -7.42 -0.39
CA HIS A 16 4.46 -8.74 0.22
C HIS A 16 3.09 -9.43 0.34
N ARG A 17 2.04 -8.68 0.66
CA ARG A 17 0.68 -9.23 0.68
C ARG A 17 0.21 -9.60 -0.72
N TYR A 18 0.40 -8.72 -1.70
CA TYR A 18 -0.04 -8.95 -3.06
C TYR A 18 0.66 -10.13 -3.72
N ILE A 19 1.98 -10.30 -3.56
CA ILE A 19 2.69 -11.47 -4.10
C ILE A 19 2.25 -12.79 -3.45
N THR A 20 1.78 -12.73 -2.20
CA THR A 20 1.35 -13.93 -1.46
C THR A 20 -0.07 -14.34 -1.82
N THR A 21 -0.97 -13.38 -2.08
CA THR A 21 -2.41 -13.68 -2.28
C THR A 21 -2.92 -13.38 -3.68
N ALA A 22 -2.16 -12.66 -4.52
CA ALA A 22 -2.59 -12.13 -5.81
C ALA A 22 -3.89 -11.28 -5.74
N GLU A 23 -4.18 -10.71 -4.56
CA GLU A 23 -5.41 -9.95 -4.30
C GLU A 23 -5.10 -8.48 -3.99
N PRO A 24 -5.93 -7.52 -4.44
CA PRO A 24 -5.79 -6.12 -4.09
C PRO A 24 -5.78 -5.89 -2.57
N VAL A 25 -4.83 -5.09 -2.09
CA VAL A 25 -4.57 -4.96 -0.65
C VAL A 25 -5.26 -3.72 -0.10
N SER A 26 -6.11 -3.89 0.91
CA SER A 26 -6.78 -2.79 1.60
C SER A 26 -5.93 -2.25 2.76
N SER A 27 -6.12 -0.96 3.10
CA SER A 27 -5.44 -0.35 4.24
C SER A 27 -5.78 -1.03 5.57
N GLY A 28 -6.98 -1.61 5.69
CA GLY A 28 -7.40 -2.36 6.88
C GLY A 28 -6.60 -3.64 7.10
N ILE A 29 -6.26 -4.36 6.02
CA ILE A 29 -5.40 -5.55 6.10
C ILE A 29 -4.00 -5.16 6.56
N ILE A 30 -3.45 -4.05 6.03
CA ILE A 30 -2.14 -3.55 6.44
C ILE A 30 -2.14 -3.14 7.92
N ALA A 31 -3.17 -2.40 8.35
CA ALA A 31 -3.31 -1.97 9.74
C ALA A 31 -3.34 -3.16 10.72
N GLN A 32 -4.05 -4.23 10.37
CA GLN A 32 -4.19 -5.42 11.23
C GLN A 32 -2.96 -6.34 11.20
N LYS A 33 -2.30 -6.53 10.05
CA LYS A 33 -1.24 -7.53 9.91
C LYS A 33 0.18 -7.01 10.13
N TYR A 34 0.43 -5.73 9.86
CA TYR A 34 1.80 -5.18 9.86
C TYR A 34 2.10 -4.30 11.07
N ASN A 35 1.15 -4.15 12.01
CA ASN A 35 1.32 -3.51 13.32
C ASN A 35 2.11 -2.20 13.29
N LEU A 36 1.88 -1.37 12.27
CA LEU A 36 2.65 -0.15 12.00
C LEU A 36 2.40 0.99 13.01
N ASN A 37 1.60 0.78 14.05
CA ASN A 37 1.10 1.82 14.97
C ASN A 37 0.44 3.01 14.22
N LEU A 38 -0.17 2.74 13.07
CA LEU A 38 -0.88 3.73 12.25
C LEU A 38 -2.36 3.39 12.16
N SER A 39 -3.19 4.43 12.14
CA SER A 39 -4.63 4.25 11.88
C SER A 39 -4.87 3.80 10.43
N THR A 40 -5.97 3.09 10.21
CA THR A 40 -6.43 2.70 8.87
C THR A 40 -6.60 3.91 7.94
N ALA A 41 -7.04 5.06 8.48
CA ALA A 41 -7.19 6.31 7.72
C ALA A 41 -5.84 6.87 7.29
N THR A 42 -4.84 6.85 8.18
CA THR A 42 -3.47 7.27 7.87
C THR A 42 -2.88 6.38 6.79
N ILE A 43 -3.00 5.06 6.91
CA ILE A 43 -2.51 4.12 5.89
C ILE A 43 -3.22 4.37 4.56
N ARG A 44 -4.55 4.57 4.56
CA ARG A 44 -5.30 4.90 3.33
C ARG A 44 -4.74 6.15 2.65
N HIS A 45 -4.43 7.20 3.42
CA HIS A 45 -3.82 8.42 2.89
C HIS A 45 -2.42 8.15 2.33
N GLU A 46 -1.55 7.45 3.05
CA GLU A 46 -0.19 7.13 2.58
C GLU A 46 -0.22 6.30 1.30
N MET A 47 -1.05 5.26 1.21
CA MET A 47 -1.14 4.51 -0.04
C MET A 47 -1.87 5.27 -1.18
N TYR A 48 -2.57 6.38 -0.89
CA TYR A 48 -3.04 7.32 -1.93
C TYR A 48 -1.88 8.17 -2.46
N LEU A 49 -0.96 8.60 -1.57
CA LEU A 49 0.26 9.27 -2.00
C LEU A 49 1.13 8.33 -2.84
N LEU A 50 1.30 7.08 -2.43
CA LEU A 50 2.02 6.07 -3.23
C LEU A 50 1.40 5.88 -4.62
N GLU A 51 0.07 5.90 -4.71
CA GLU A 51 -0.66 5.84 -5.98
C GLU A 51 -0.41 7.07 -6.85
N LYS A 52 -0.42 8.27 -6.26
CA LYS A 52 -0.07 9.51 -6.98
C LYS A 52 1.37 9.55 -7.49
N ASN A 53 2.24 8.75 -6.90
CA ASN A 53 3.64 8.60 -7.30
C ASN A 53 3.88 7.33 -8.13
N ASP A 54 2.81 6.71 -8.64
CA ASP A 54 2.88 5.58 -9.56
C ASP A 54 3.55 4.32 -8.98
N TYR A 55 3.57 4.18 -7.64
CA TYR A 55 4.04 2.96 -6.95
C TYR A 55 2.91 1.95 -6.71
N LEU A 56 1.69 2.45 -6.61
CA LEU A 56 0.49 1.66 -6.41
C LEU A 56 -0.58 2.08 -7.41
N TRP A 57 -1.51 1.19 -7.69
CA TRP A 57 -2.65 1.48 -8.53
C TRP A 57 -3.92 0.87 -7.94
N GLN A 58 -5.03 1.59 -8.08
CA GLN A 58 -6.34 1.16 -7.63
C GLN A 58 -7.20 0.79 -8.85
N PRO A 59 -7.58 -0.49 -9.02
CA PRO A 59 -8.36 -0.91 -10.19
C PRO A 59 -9.78 -0.33 -10.23
N HIS A 60 -10.43 -0.23 -9.06
CA HIS A 60 -11.77 0.36 -8.91
C HIS A 60 -11.87 1.14 -7.61
N THR A 61 -12.80 2.11 -7.54
CA THR A 61 -12.97 3.06 -6.42
C THR A 61 -13.19 2.40 -5.06
N SER A 62 -13.68 1.16 -5.01
CA SER A 62 -13.90 0.37 -3.80
C SER A 62 -12.84 -0.71 -3.53
N SER A 63 -11.96 -1.00 -4.50
CA SER A 63 -10.96 -2.05 -4.40
C SER A 63 -9.73 -1.62 -3.59
N GLY A 64 -8.97 -2.61 -3.12
CA GLY A 64 -7.63 -2.37 -2.56
C GLY A 64 -6.65 -1.83 -3.60
N ARG A 65 -5.39 -1.63 -3.20
CA ARG A 65 -4.32 -1.24 -4.11
C ARG A 65 -3.46 -2.41 -4.53
N ILE A 66 -2.91 -2.31 -5.73
CA ILE A 66 -2.01 -3.27 -6.36
C ILE A 66 -0.67 -2.56 -6.59
N PRO A 67 0.49 -3.20 -6.35
CA PRO A 67 1.77 -2.63 -6.73
C PRO A 67 1.93 -2.53 -8.24
N THR A 68 2.42 -1.39 -8.72
CA THR A 68 2.84 -1.19 -10.12
C THR A 68 4.28 -1.70 -10.31
N ASP A 69 4.79 -1.67 -11.55
CA ASP A 69 6.19 -2.01 -11.83
C ASP A 69 7.16 -1.19 -10.97
N SER A 70 6.91 0.13 -10.82
CA SER A 70 7.69 1.01 -9.97
C SER A 70 7.60 0.65 -8.48
N GLY A 71 6.48 0.05 -8.04
CA GLY A 71 6.28 -0.44 -6.68
C GLY A 71 7.14 -1.66 -6.33
N TYR A 72 7.60 -2.42 -7.33
CA TYR A 72 8.47 -3.58 -7.15
C TYR A 72 9.97 -3.27 -7.21
N ARG A 73 10.34 -2.11 -7.75
CA ARG A 73 11.74 -1.70 -7.96
C ARG A 73 12.39 -1.06 -6.73
#